data_AF-A0A6N7ZNN1-F1
#
_entry.id   AF-A0A6N7ZNN1-F1
#
_cell.length_a   1.000
_cell.length_b   1.000
_cell.length_c   1.000
_cell.angle_alpha   90.00
_cell.angle_beta   90.00
_cell.angle_gamma   90.00
#
_symmetry.space_group_name_H-M   'P 1'
#
loop_
_entity.id
_entity.type
_entity.pdbx_description
1 polymer ?
#
loop_
_entity_poly.entity_id
_entity_poly.type
_entity_poly.pdbx_seq_one_letter_code
_entity_poly.pdbx_strand_id
1 'polypeptide(L)' 'LTPKQHSTGGKPRSGGISKMGNRYIRCLLYLGAMAQIMVRRRSRHPGTDWLSRKLATKETRVVAIAL' A
#
# COMPACT_ATOMS: atom_id res chain seq x y z
N LEU A 1 -12.16 25.85 -2.15
CA LEU A 1 -11.26 25.20 -3.13
C LEU A 1 -11.42 23.69 -2.99
N THR A 2 -12.45 23.14 -3.63
CA THR A 2 -12.76 21.70 -3.57
C THR A 2 -12.28 21.08 -4.89
N PRO A 3 -11.55 19.95 -4.87
CA PRO A 3 -11.02 19.36 -6.10
C PRO A 3 -12.17 18.91 -7.03
N LYS A 4 -12.03 19.22 -8.32
CA LYS A 4 -13.02 18.92 -9.35
C LYS A 4 -13.12 17.40 -9.56
N GLN A 5 -14.31 16.85 -9.31
CA GLN A 5 -14.57 15.42 -9.38
C GLN A 5 -14.75 14.97 -10.83
N HIS A 6 -13.81 14.17 -11.35
CA HIS A 6 -13.88 13.55 -12.69
C HIS A 6 -14.51 12.14 -12.64
N SER A 7 -15.59 11.97 -11.87
CA SER A 7 -16.33 10.70 -11.83
C SER A 7 -17.46 10.74 -12.86
N THR A 8 -17.20 10.33 -14.09
CA THR A 8 -18.22 10.15 -15.12
C THR A 8 -18.92 8.79 -14.92
N GLY A 9 -20.17 8.81 -14.45
CA GLY A 9 -21.04 7.63 -14.47
C GLY A 9 -21.55 7.11 -13.11
N GLY A 10 -21.60 7.92 -12.06
CA GLY A 10 -22.29 7.57 -10.79
C GLY A 10 -21.66 6.44 -9.98
N LYS A 11 -20.54 5.86 -10.44
CA LYS A 11 -19.78 4.81 -9.76
C LYS A 11 -18.41 5.39 -9.44
N PRO A 12 -18.11 5.75 -8.17
CA PRO A 12 -16.77 6.17 -7.79
C PRO A 12 -15.82 4.98 -7.99
N ARG A 13 -15.16 4.93 -9.15
CA ARG A 13 -14.00 4.07 -9.34
C ARG A 13 -12.82 4.83 -8.74
N SER A 14 -12.54 4.53 -7.47
CA SER A 14 -11.30 4.91 -6.82
C SER A 14 -10.16 4.26 -7.60
N GLY A 15 -9.66 4.92 -8.65
CA GLY A 15 -8.43 4.51 -9.32
C GLY A 15 -7.28 4.50 -8.31
N GLY A 16 -6.17 3.85 -8.68
CA GLY A 16 -4.96 3.82 -7.86
C GLY A 16 -4.60 5.23 -7.36
N ILE A 17 -4.14 5.32 -6.11
CA ILE A 17 -3.95 6.61 -5.44
C ILE A 17 -2.96 7.45 -6.24
N SER A 18 -3.48 8.38 -7.03
CA SER A 18 -2.67 9.16 -7.95
C SER A 18 -1.68 10.00 -7.14
N LYS A 19 -0.59 10.43 -7.80
CA LYS A 19 0.36 11.38 -7.19
C LYS A 19 -0.32 12.70 -6.77
N MET A 20 -1.50 12.99 -7.35
CA MET A 20 -2.38 14.13 -7.08
C MET A 20 -3.51 13.79 -6.08
N GLY A 21 -3.60 12.54 -5.61
CA GLY A 21 -4.55 12.09 -4.59
C GLY A 21 -4.16 12.53 -3.17
N ASN A 22 -4.95 12.11 -2.18
CA ASN A 22 -4.74 12.52 -0.79
C ASN A 22 -3.42 11.95 -0.23
N ARG A 23 -2.45 12.84 0.04
CA ARG A 23 -1.15 12.50 0.63
C ARG A 23 -1.28 11.80 1.99
N TYR A 24 -2.27 12.18 2.79
CA TYR A 24 -2.51 11.62 4.11
C TYR A 24 -2.91 10.13 4.02
N ILE A 25 -3.83 9.80 3.11
CA ILE A 25 -4.26 8.41 2.88
C ILE A 25 -3.08 7.55 2.39
N ARG A 26 -2.23 8.08 1.48
CA ARG A 26 -1.00 7.37 1.07
C ARG A 26 -0.07 7.10 2.26
N CYS A 27 0.07 8.07 3.16
CA CYS A 27 0.92 7.94 4.33
C CYS A 27 0.37 6.84 5.26
N LEU A 28 -0.94 6.86 5.54
CA LEU A 28 -1.61 5.86 6.37
C LEU A 28 -1.49 4.44 5.80
N LEU A 29 -1.70 4.27 4.49
CA LEU A 29 -1.56 2.96 3.84
C LEU A 29 -0.12 2.45 3.89
N TYR A 30 0.86 3.34 3.64
CA TYR A 30 2.27 3.00 3.77
C TYR A 30 2.63 2.59 5.20
N LEU A 31 2.15 3.33 6.21
CA LEU A 31 2.33 3.02 7.63
C LEU A 31 1.70 1.66 7.99
N GLY A 32 0.49 1.38 7.51
CA GLY A 32 -0.18 0.09 7.70
C GLY A 32 0.57 -1.08 7.06
N ALA A 33 1.05 -0.90 5.83
CA ALA A 33 1.84 -1.90 5.13
C ALA A 33 3.19 -2.17 5.83
N MET A 34 3.88 -1.13 6.29
CA MET A 34 5.10 -1.24 7.10
C MET A 34 4.85 -2.02 8.41
N ALA A 35 3.75 -1.74 9.10
CA ALA A 35 3.39 -2.44 10.33
C ALA A 35 3.17 -3.94 10.07
N GLN A 36 2.45 -4.29 9.00
CA GLN A 36 2.21 -5.68 8.60
C GLN A 36 3.51 -6.42 8.28
N ILE A 37 4.43 -5.77 7.56
CA ILE A 37 5.77 -6.33 7.28
C ILE A 37 6.56 -6.54 8.57
N MET A 38 6.52 -5.58 9.51
CA MET A 38 7.25 -5.67 10.77
C MET A 38 6.75 -6.82 11.65
N VAL A 39 5.44 -6.99 11.77
CA VAL A 39 4.81 -8.11 12.49
C VAL A 39 5.21 -9.45 11.87
N ARG A 40 5.27 -9.53 10.54
CA ARG A 40 5.68 -10.74 9.83
C ARG A 40 7.17 -11.04 9.97
N ARG A 41 8.04 -10.04 9.99
CA ARG A 41 9.48 -10.23 10.30
C ARG A 41 9.71 -10.70 11.73
N ARG A 42 8.85 -10.29 12.67
CA ARG A 42 8.92 -10.71 14.07
C ARG A 42 8.34 -12.11 14.30
N SER A 43 7.41 -12.54 13.45
CA SER A 43 6.81 -13.88 13.53
C SER A 43 7.83 -14.96 13.15
N ARG A 44 7.98 -15.95 14.03
CA ARG A 44 9.01 -17.00 13.97
C ARG A 44 8.82 -18.01 12.82
N HIS A 45 7.68 -17.94 12.14
CA HIS A 45 7.41 -18.68 10.92
C HIS A 45 7.43 -17.69 9.75
N PRO A 46 8.55 -17.57 9.01
CA PRO A 46 8.49 -17.02 7.67
C PRO A 46 7.68 -18.02 6.86
N GLY A 47 6.36 -17.86 6.85
CA GLY A 47 5.50 -18.65 5.99
C GLY A 47 6.07 -18.58 4.58
N THR A 48 5.90 -19.65 3.80
CA THR A 48 6.14 -19.73 2.35
C THR A 48 5.26 -18.76 1.54
N ASP A 49 4.89 -17.65 2.16
CA ASP A 49 4.04 -16.61 1.67
C ASP A 49 4.77 -15.80 0.60
N TRP A 50 3.99 -15.33 -0.38
CA TRP A 50 4.48 -14.54 -1.49
C TRP A 50 5.24 -13.28 -1.01
N LEU A 51 4.83 -12.73 0.14
CA LEU A 51 5.43 -11.54 0.73
C LEU A 51 6.85 -11.79 1.24
N SER A 52 7.10 -12.91 1.92
CA SER A 52 8.44 -13.30 2.41
C SER A 52 9.41 -13.46 1.24
N ARG A 53 8.95 -14.10 0.15
CA ARG A 53 9.74 -14.25 -1.08
C ARG A 53 10.05 -12.91 -1.75
N LYS A 54 9.07 -11.99 -1.79
CA LYS A 54 9.30 -10.65 -2.33
C LYS A 54 10.25 -9.83 -1.46
N LEU A 55 10.14 -9.91 -0.14
CA LEU A 55 11.05 -9.23 0.80
C LEU A 55 12.49 -9.76 0.74
N ALA A 56 12.68 -11.03 0.35
CA ALA A 56 14.02 -11.58 0.12
C ALA A 56 14.69 -11.03 -1.15
N THR A 57 13.90 -10.53 -2.12
CA THR A 57 14.41 -10.12 -3.45
C THR A 57 14.37 -8.60 -3.65
N LYS A 58 13.51 -7.89 -2.92
CA LYS A 58 13.23 -6.46 -3.13
C LYS A 58 13.27 -5.70 -1.80
N GLU A 59 13.60 -4.42 -1.89
CA GLU A 59 13.58 -3.53 -0.74
C GLU A 59 12.18 -3.44 -0.11
N THR A 60 12.15 -3.41 1.22
CA THR A 60 10.93 -3.35 2.04
C THR A 60 9.99 -2.21 1.62
N ARG A 61 10.55 -1.07 1.21
CA ARG A 61 9.78 0.10 0.80
C ARG A 61 8.99 -0.13 -0.49
N VAL A 62 9.57 -0.86 -1.44
CA VAL A 62 8.91 -1.22 -2.70
C VAL A 62 7.78 -2.22 -2.44
N VAL A 63 8.04 -3.21 -1.58
CA VAL A 63 7.04 -4.22 -1.20
C VAL A 63 5.84 -3.58 -0.49
N ALA A 64 6.07 -2.61 0.38
CA ALA A 64 5.00 -1.92 1.11
C ALA A 64 4.13 -1.01 0.26
N ILE A 65 4.67 -0.47 -0.84
CA ILE A 65 3.88 0.30 -1.80
C ILE A 65 3.00 -0.62 -2.66
N ALA A 66 3.38 -1.89 -2.79
CA ALA A 66 2.65 -2.89 -3.57
C ALA A 66 1.63 -3.70 -2.74
N LEU A 67 1.56 -3.47 -1.42
CA LEU A 67 0.60 -4.08 -0.50
C LEU A 67 -0.72 -3.31 -0.53
#